data_AF-A0A0F8XZ81-F1
#
_entry.id   AF-A0A0F8XZ81-F1
#
_cell.length_a   1.000
_cell.length_b   1.000
_cell.length_c   1.000
_cell.angle_alpha   90.00
_cell.angle_beta   90.00
_cell.angle_gamma   90.00
#
_symmetry.space_group_name_H-M   'P 1'
#
loop_
_entity.id
_entity.type
_entity.pdbx_description
1 polymer ?
#
loop_
_entity_poly.entity_id
_entity_poly.type
_entity_poly.pdbx_seq_one_letter_code
_entity_poly.pdbx_strand_id
1 'polypeptide(L)'
;MKNLIDKKKIPYFNLDIRVNITAKQNIVQSITANNTTLIGSFASILDEAEIKMPRVYSGVGKTEVGRLIPEVIAYIDSQGGKITKDLLMRKFYMDADQFTMEGVIKTLDLMGYLEIDLGRSPNVLTYVGPSVFGG
;
A
#
# COMPACT_ATOMS: atom_id res chain seq x y z
N MET A 1 -60.55 -33.99 31.28
CA MET A 1 -59.90 -34.69 30.15
C MET A 1 -58.69 -33.88 29.72
N LYS A 2 -57.47 -34.36 30.01
CA LYS A 2 -56.21 -33.68 29.65
C LYS A 2 -55.89 -33.98 28.18
N ASN A 3 -55.88 -32.94 27.34
CA ASN A 3 -55.32 -33.03 26.00
C ASN A 3 -53.79 -33.10 26.12
N LEU A 4 -53.25 -34.30 25.94
CA LEU A 4 -51.81 -34.55 25.80
C LEU A 4 -51.40 -34.09 24.40
N ILE A 5 -50.94 -32.84 24.30
CA ILE A 5 -50.11 -32.42 23.18
C ILE A 5 -48.78 -33.15 23.35
N ASP A 6 -48.63 -34.24 22.61
CA ASP A 6 -47.41 -35.04 22.52
C ASP A 6 -46.31 -34.20 21.88
N LYS A 7 -45.62 -33.40 22.71
CA LYS A 7 -44.41 -32.67 22.34
C LYS A 7 -43.22 -33.61 22.34
N LYS A 8 -43.22 -34.60 21.45
CA LYS A 8 -42.02 -35.35 21.09
C LYS A 8 -41.12 -34.47 20.22
N LYS A 9 -40.39 -33.54 20.87
CA LYS A 9 -39.29 -32.81 20.24
C LYS A 9 -38.24 -33.82 19.79
N ILE A 10 -38.11 -33.98 18.49
CA ILE A 10 -37.18 -34.89 17.81
C ILE A 10 -35.74 -34.45 18.16
N PRO A 11 -34.95 -35.24 18.93
CA PRO A 11 -33.62 -34.84 19.39
C PRO A 11 -32.54 -34.92 18.30
N TYR A 12 -32.83 -35.53 17.15
CA TYR A 12 -31.84 -35.80 16.09
C TYR A 12 -31.46 -34.56 15.26
N PHE A 13 -32.41 -33.65 15.02
CA PHE A 13 -32.18 -32.50 14.12
C PHE A 13 -31.14 -31.50 14.67
N ASN A 14 -30.94 -31.44 15.98
CA ASN A 14 -29.97 -30.53 16.62
C ASN A 14 -28.55 -31.12 16.61
N LEU A 15 -28.42 -32.45 16.63
CA LEU A 15 -27.12 -33.11 16.64
C LEU A 15 -26.45 -33.02 15.26
N ASP A 16 -27.21 -33.29 14.19
CA ASP A 16 -26.70 -33.24 12.81
C ASP A 16 -26.25 -31.82 12.41
N ILE A 17 -27.00 -30.79 12.83
CA ILE A 17 -26.63 -29.39 12.60
C ILE A 17 -25.32 -29.05 13.33
N ARG A 18 -25.15 -29.49 14.59
CA ARG A 18 -23.92 -29.24 15.35
C ARG A 18 -22.71 -29.94 14.75
N VAL A 19 -22.85 -31.22 14.38
CA VAL A 19 -21.78 -31.99 13.73
C VAL A 19 -21.34 -31.31 12.42
N ASN A 20 -22.30 -30.83 11.62
CA ASN A 20 -22.00 -30.11 10.38
C ASN A 20 -21.29 -28.75 10.63
N ILE A 21 -21.75 -27.97 11.63
CA ILE A 21 -21.11 -26.70 11.99
C ILE A 21 -19.69 -26.92 12.51
N THR A 22 -19.48 -27.90 13.40
CA THR A 22 -18.15 -28.23 13.93
C THR A 22 -17.21 -28.74 12.83
N ALA A 23 -17.68 -29.59 11.92
CA ALA A 23 -16.89 -30.03 10.78
C ALA A 23 -16.48 -28.85 9.87
N LYS A 24 -17.41 -27.94 9.58
CA LYS A 24 -17.11 -26.71 8.82
C LYS A 24 -16.08 -25.82 9.50
N GLN A 25 -16.20 -25.63 10.81
CA GLN A 25 -15.24 -24.83 11.59
C GLN A 25 -13.84 -25.45 11.55
N ASN A 26 -13.71 -26.77 11.70
CA ASN A 26 -12.42 -27.46 11.64
C ASN A 26 -11.78 -27.39 10.23
N ILE A 27 -12.60 -27.45 9.17
CA ILE A 27 -12.12 -27.28 7.79
C ILE A 27 -11.62 -25.84 7.58
N VAL A 28 -12.38 -24.83 8.02
CA VAL A 28 -11.95 -23.42 7.89
C VAL A 28 -10.66 -23.17 8.67
N GLN A 29 -10.56 -23.65 9.91
CA GLN A 29 -9.35 -23.50 10.73
C GLN A 29 -8.13 -24.16 10.10
N SER A 30 -8.28 -25.38 9.56
CA SER A 30 -7.17 -26.07 8.90
C SER A 30 -6.74 -25.40 7.60
N ILE A 31 -7.67 -24.88 6.79
CA ILE A 31 -7.35 -24.07 5.60
C ILE A 31 -6.61 -22.79 5.98
N THR A 32 -7.10 -22.05 6.98
CA THR A 32 -6.45 -20.82 7.45
C THR A 32 -5.04 -21.10 7.96
N ALA A 33 -4.86 -22.12 8.80
CA ALA A 33 -3.54 -22.49 9.33
C ALA A 33 -2.56 -22.90 8.23
N ASN A 34 -3.01 -23.69 7.25
CA ASN A 34 -2.18 -24.09 6.12
C ASN A 34 -1.79 -22.88 5.25
N ASN A 35 -2.73 -21.97 4.98
CA ASN A 35 -2.46 -20.77 4.19
C ASN A 35 -1.50 -19.83 4.92
N THR A 36 -1.66 -19.61 6.22
CA THR A 36 -0.73 -18.78 7.01
C THR A 36 0.67 -19.38 7.01
N THR A 37 0.79 -20.71 7.12
CA THR A 37 2.08 -21.41 7.05
C THR A 37 2.74 -21.27 5.68
N LEU A 38 1.97 -21.42 4.60
CA LEU A 38 2.46 -21.22 3.24
C LEU A 38 2.94 -19.77 3.03
N ILE A 39 2.14 -18.78 3.43
CA ILE A 39 2.51 -17.36 3.32
C ILE A 39 3.79 -17.06 4.10
N GLY A 40 3.91 -17.59 5.33
CA GLY A 40 5.12 -17.46 6.14
C GLY A 40 6.34 -18.07 5.46
N SER A 41 6.20 -19.28 4.89
CA SER A 41 7.30 -19.94 4.16
C SER A 41 7.74 -19.16 2.92
N PHE A 42 6.81 -18.55 2.17
CA PHE A 42 7.15 -17.70 1.04
C PHE A 42 7.90 -16.44 1.47
N ALA A 43 7.46 -15.77 2.53
CA ALA A 43 8.15 -14.60 3.06
C ALA A 43 9.59 -14.94 3.47
N SER A 44 9.80 -16.06 4.17
CA SER A 44 11.14 -16.50 4.57
C SER A 44 12.06 -16.81 3.39
N ILE A 45 11.53 -17.38 2.29
CA ILE A 45 12.33 -17.61 1.07
C ILE A 45 12.76 -16.30 0.43
N LEU A 46 11.87 -15.30 0.39
CA LEU A 46 12.18 -13.98 -0.16
C LEU A 46 13.21 -13.24 0.70
N ASP A 47 13.07 -13.30 2.02
CA ASP A 47 14.02 -12.70 2.96
C ASP A 47 15.40 -13.37 2.87
N GLU A 48 15.44 -14.70 2.79
CA GLU A 48 16.70 -15.43 2.59
C GLU A 48 17.36 -15.08 1.24
N ALA A 49 16.57 -14.89 0.19
CA ALA A 49 17.07 -14.47 -1.12
C ALA A 49 17.67 -13.06 -1.07
N GLU A 50 17.03 -12.12 -0.36
CA GLU A 50 17.54 -10.75 -0.19
C GLU A 50 18.79 -10.71 0.69
N ILE A 51 18.88 -11.55 1.73
CA ILE A 51 20.08 -11.68 2.57
C ILE A 51 21.25 -12.26 1.78
N LYS A 52 21.01 -13.33 1.00
CA LYS A 52 22.04 -14.01 0.21
C LYS A 52 22.46 -13.21 -1.02
N MET A 53 21.55 -12.38 -1.56
CA MET A 53 21.79 -11.53 -2.72
C MET A 53 21.18 -10.15 -2.49
N PRO A 54 21.92 -9.23 -1.84
CA PRO A 54 21.44 -7.90 -1.57
C PRO A 54 21.01 -7.20 -2.86
N ARG A 55 19.83 -6.57 -2.85
CA ARG A 55 19.27 -5.77 -3.96
C ARG A 55 18.70 -6.55 -5.15
N VAL A 56 18.44 -7.86 -5.05
CA VAL A 56 17.80 -8.61 -6.15
C VAL A 56 16.39 -8.12 -6.44
N TYR A 57 15.65 -7.69 -5.42
CA TYR A 57 14.33 -7.08 -5.62
C TYR A 57 14.37 -5.56 -5.79
N SER A 58 15.55 -4.94 -5.76
CA SER A 58 15.67 -3.48 -5.84
C SER A 58 15.18 -2.86 -7.14
N GLY A 59 14.87 -3.66 -8.17
CA GLY A 59 14.31 -3.20 -9.45
C GLY A 59 12.85 -3.54 -9.68
N VAL A 60 12.25 -4.42 -8.87
CA VAL A 60 10.85 -4.84 -9.06
C VAL A 60 9.94 -3.73 -8.52
N GLY A 61 9.31 -2.98 -9.43
CA GLY A 61 8.41 -1.86 -9.10
C GLY A 61 9.06 -0.47 -9.10
N LYS A 62 10.32 -0.32 -9.56
CA LYS A 62 10.91 1.01 -9.79
C LYS A 62 10.26 1.67 -11.01
N THR A 63 9.29 2.55 -10.76
CA THR A 63 8.76 3.44 -11.79
C THR A 63 9.75 4.58 -12.03
N GLU A 64 9.79 5.13 -13.24
CA GLU A 64 10.57 6.35 -13.53
C GLU A 64 10.22 7.48 -12.55
N VAL A 65 8.94 7.59 -12.18
CA VAL A 65 8.46 8.50 -11.14
C VAL A 65 9.19 8.27 -9.81
N GLY A 66 9.22 7.03 -9.31
CA GLY A 66 9.89 6.70 -8.05
C GLY A 66 11.40 6.93 -8.08
N ARG A 67 12.04 6.77 -9.24
CA ARG A 67 13.47 7.07 -9.43
C ARG A 67 13.77 8.56 -9.33
N LEU A 68 12.92 9.41 -9.89
CA LEU A 68 13.15 10.85 -9.98
C LEU A 68 12.80 11.63 -8.72
N ILE A 69 11.91 11.11 -7.88
CA ILE A 69 11.51 11.74 -6.59
C ILE A 69 12.70 12.24 -5.75
N PRO A 70 13.71 11.42 -5.41
CA PRO A 70 14.82 11.89 -4.58
C PRO A 70 15.64 12.99 -5.25
N GLU A 71 15.82 12.93 -6.57
CA GLU A 71 16.56 13.94 -7.34
C GLU A 71 15.80 15.27 -7.38
N VAL A 72 14.47 15.21 -7.56
CA VAL A 72 13.59 16.39 -7.56
C VAL A 72 13.56 17.06 -6.20
N ILE A 73 13.43 16.29 -5.11
CA ILE A 73 13.48 16.84 -3.74
C ILE A 73 14.80 17.56 -3.50
N ALA A 74 15.93 16.90 -3.78
CA ALA A 74 17.26 17.48 -3.58
C ALA A 74 17.46 18.76 -4.38
N TYR A 75 16.92 18.81 -5.61
CA TYR A 75 16.99 20.00 -6.43
C TYR A 75 16.15 21.15 -5.85
N ILE A 76 14.90 20.90 -5.44
CA ILE A 76 14.04 21.96 -4.86
C ILE A 76 14.65 22.50 -3.56
N ASP A 77 15.19 21.62 -2.72
CA ASP A 77 15.90 22.00 -1.50
C ASP A 77 17.12 22.88 -1.81
N SER A 78 17.92 22.51 -2.82
CA SER A 78 19.07 23.32 -3.28
C SER A 78 18.69 24.73 -3.78
N GLN A 79 17.44 24.93 -4.21
CA GLN A 79 16.92 26.24 -4.62
C GLN A 79 16.33 27.05 -3.44
N GLY A 80 16.53 26.60 -2.19
CA GLY A 80 15.97 27.23 -1.00
C GLY A 80 14.52 26.84 -0.73
N GLY A 81 14.09 25.68 -1.23
CA GLY A 81 12.78 25.09 -0.94
C GLY A 81 11.61 25.70 -1.73
N LYS A 82 11.85 26.59 -2.69
CA LYS A 82 10.80 27.16 -3.55
C LYS A 82 11.24 27.20 -5.00
N ILE A 83 10.40 26.68 -5.90
CA ILE A 83 10.69 26.68 -7.34
C ILE A 83 9.40 26.84 -8.15
N THR A 84 9.49 27.38 -9.36
CA THR A 84 8.36 27.36 -10.29
C THR A 84 8.28 26.00 -11.02
N LYS A 85 7.06 25.55 -11.34
CA LYS A 85 6.87 24.32 -12.14
C LYS A 85 7.67 24.36 -13.44
N ASP A 86 7.69 25.50 -14.13
CA ASP A 86 8.41 25.66 -15.40
C ASP A 86 9.92 25.47 -15.26
N LEU A 87 10.53 26.03 -14.21
CA LEU A 87 11.97 25.89 -13.97
C LEU A 87 12.32 24.44 -13.63
N LEU A 88 11.48 23.78 -12.83
CA LEU A 88 11.63 22.37 -12.52
C LEU A 88 11.53 21.50 -13.78
N MET A 89 10.52 21.74 -14.63
CA MET A 89 10.34 21.03 -15.91
C MET A 89 11.53 21.21 -16.85
N ARG A 90 12.08 22.43 -16.95
CA ARG A 90 13.27 22.69 -17.77
C ARG A 90 14.50 21.97 -17.27
N LYS A 91 14.67 21.87 -15.94
CA LYS A 91 15.83 21.19 -15.33
C LYS A 91 15.85 19.69 -15.67
N PHE A 92 14.70 19.03 -15.64
CA PHE A 92 14.57 17.59 -15.81
C PHE A 92 14.13 17.16 -17.22
N TYR A 93 14.08 18.08 -18.19
CA TYR A 93 13.62 17.82 -19.56
C TYR A 93 14.38 16.68 -20.27
N MET A 94 15.67 16.50 -19.94
CA MET A 94 16.48 15.43 -20.53
C MET A 94 16.31 14.09 -19.79
N ASP A 95 15.84 14.12 -18.54
CA ASP A 95 15.72 12.95 -17.68
C ASP A 95 14.31 12.35 -17.70
N ALA A 96 13.30 13.16 -18.05
CA ALA A 96 11.89 12.79 -17.99
C ALA A 96 11.01 13.63 -18.93
N ASP A 97 9.97 13.00 -19.47
CA ASP A 97 8.92 13.74 -20.19
C ASP A 97 7.99 14.50 -19.23
N GLN A 98 7.15 15.37 -19.79
CA GLN A 98 6.21 16.17 -19.02
C GLN A 98 5.26 15.30 -18.18
N PHE A 99 4.77 14.18 -18.73
CA PHE A 99 3.81 13.32 -18.05
C PHE A 99 4.43 12.67 -16.80
N THR A 100 5.68 12.21 -16.93
CA THR A 100 6.46 11.63 -15.86
C THR A 100 6.72 12.66 -14.76
N MET A 101 7.13 13.88 -15.12
CA MET A 101 7.36 14.96 -14.17
C MET A 101 6.08 15.42 -13.47
N GLU A 102 4.95 15.44 -14.16
CA GLU A 102 3.65 15.69 -13.52
C GLU A 102 3.28 14.58 -12.54
N GLY A 103 3.58 13.33 -12.89
CA GLY A 103 3.47 12.20 -11.98
C GLY A 103 4.32 12.37 -10.72
N VAL A 104 5.57 12.83 -10.85
CA VAL A 104 6.46 13.11 -9.73
C VAL A 104 5.91 14.23 -8.84
N ILE A 105 5.55 15.37 -9.42
CA ILE A 105 5.01 16.52 -8.66
C ILE A 105 3.74 16.12 -7.90
N LYS A 106 2.81 15.42 -8.57
CA LYS A 106 1.57 14.94 -7.95
C LYS A 106 1.84 13.94 -6.83
N THR A 107 2.82 13.05 -7.02
CA THR A 107 3.19 12.08 -5.98
C THR A 107 3.75 12.79 -4.76
N LEU A 108 4.63 13.78 -4.96
CA LEU A 108 5.21 14.58 -3.87
C LEU A 108 4.17 15.42 -3.12
N ASP A 109 3.20 16.00 -3.81
CA ASP A 109 2.05 16.70 -3.23
C ASP A 109 1.18 15.75 -2.39
N LEU A 110 0.83 14.58 -2.93
CA LEU A 110 0.08 13.54 -2.20
C LEU A 110 0.83 13.01 -0.96
N MET A 111 2.16 12.95 -1.02
CA MET A 111 2.99 12.57 0.11
C MET A 111 3.18 13.71 1.13
N GLY A 112 2.69 14.91 0.83
CA GLY A 112 2.80 16.09 1.71
C GLY A 112 4.21 16.70 1.75
N TYR A 113 5.05 16.44 0.74
CA TYR A 113 6.39 17.04 0.62
C TYR A 113 6.38 18.37 -0.14
N LEU A 114 5.35 18.59 -0.96
CA LEU A 114 5.17 19.82 -1.72
C LEU A 114 3.82 20.46 -1.40
N GLU A 115 3.81 21.79 -1.38
CA GLU A 115 2.62 22.62 -1.42
C GLU A 115 2.60 23.37 -2.75
N ILE A 116 1.49 23.24 -3.50
CA ILE A 116 1.32 23.84 -4.82
C ILE A 116 0.43 25.08 -4.72
N ASP A 117 1.01 26.27 -4.94
CA ASP A 117 0.23 27.51 -5.04
C ASP A 117 -0.37 27.63 -6.45
N LEU A 118 -1.63 27.19 -6.59
CA LEU A 118 -2.42 27.28 -7.82
C LEU A 118 -2.96 28.69 -8.10
N GLY A 119 -2.85 29.62 -7.14
CA GLY A 119 -3.36 30.98 -7.28
C GLY A 119 -2.41 31.93 -8.01
N ARG A 120 -1.18 31.50 -8.31
CA ARG A 120 -0.14 32.32 -8.95
C ARG A 120 0.35 31.64 -10.23
N SER A 121 0.44 32.41 -11.31
CA SER A 121 1.12 32.01 -12.53
C SER A 121 2.50 32.70 -12.58
N PRO A 122 3.61 31.96 -12.72
CA PRO A 122 3.68 30.50 -12.83
C PRO A 122 3.43 29.79 -11.48
N ASN A 123 2.90 28.56 -11.54
CA ASN A 123 2.63 27.75 -10.35
C ASN A 123 3.91 27.58 -9.54
N VAL A 124 3.86 28.00 -8.27
CA VAL A 124 4.98 27.90 -7.34
C VAL A 124 4.84 26.62 -6.53
N LEU A 125 5.91 25.83 -6.50
CA LEU A 125 6.06 24.62 -5.70
C LEU A 125 6.92 24.96 -4.49
N THR A 126 6.37 24.77 -3.29
CA THR A 126 7.09 24.97 -2.03
C THR A 126 7.37 23.62 -1.38
N TYR A 127 8.63 23.33 -1.09
CA TYR A 127 9.04 22.18 -0.32
C TYR A 127 8.78 22.43 1.16
N VAL A 128 7.96 21.58 1.75
CA VAL A 128 7.56 21.64 3.16
C VAL A 128 8.18 20.50 3.99
N GLY A 129 8.88 19.56 3.35
CA GLY A 129 9.41 18.35 3.98
C GLY A 129 8.31 17.32 4.23
N PRO A 130 8.64 16.12 4.76
CA PRO A 130 7.62 15.15 5.13
C PRO A 130 6.71 15.81 6.16
N SER A 131 5.44 16.03 5.79
CA SER A 131 4.41 16.31 6.76
C SER A 131 4.37 15.10 7.69
N VAL A 132 5.04 15.20 8.83
CA VAL A 132 4.79 14.32 9.97
C VAL A 132 3.33 14.53 10.26
N PHE A 133 2.49 13.62 9.76
CA PHE A 133 1.06 13.60 10.04
C PHE A 133 0.90 13.92 11.52
N GLY A 134 0.25 15.05 11.81
CA GLY A 134 -0.07 15.49 13.16
C GLY A 134 -0.80 14.38 13.90
N GLY A 135 -0.53 14.29 15.20
CA GLY A 135 -1.04 13.26 16.11
C GLY A 135 -2.52 13.30 16.42
#